data_AF-A0A1N6JCM6-F1
#
_entry.id   AF-A0A1N6JCM6-F1
#
_cell.length_a   1.000
_cell.length_b   1.000
_cell.length_c   1.000
_cell.angle_alpha   90.00
_cell.angle_beta   90.00
_cell.angle_gamma   90.00
#
_symmetry.space_group_name_H-M   'P 1'
#
loop_
_entity.id
_entity.type
_entity.pdbx_description
1 polymer ?
#
loop_
_entity_poly.entity_id
_entity_poly.type
_entity_poly.pdbx_seq_one_letter_code
_entity_poly.pdbx_strand_id
1 'polypeptide(L)'
;MSSHDNLADPDNAYANAAHIPGAADYPPRWAAAAAAFRATACGETDLPYGDHPRQRFDLFLPDGRPRGLAVFVHGGYWLRFDKSFWSHLAAGPLARGWAVALPSYRLAPEVRIAEITADIAAALPVMARLVPGPIALAGHSAGGHLVARMLCADAGLPDAVAARLARVVPISPVADLRPLIRTQMNDSFRLDGAGARAESPVAHAPRASVPVTVWVGAEERPVFLDQARWLAEAWPGAALHIHEGRHHFDVIEGLTRPDSLLTAAVLGPGAEG
;
A
#
# COMPACT_ATOMS: atom_id res chain seq x y z
N MET A 1 14.58 -11.43 -41.99
CA MET A 1 14.88 -10.01 -41.72
C MET A 1 14.85 -9.82 -40.21
N SER A 2 15.93 -9.24 -39.70
CA SER A 2 16.42 -9.38 -38.33
C SER A 2 15.44 -8.89 -37.27
N SER A 3 15.21 -9.73 -36.25
CA SER A 3 14.62 -9.37 -34.97
C SER A 3 15.56 -8.43 -34.23
N HIS A 4 15.39 -7.13 -34.43
CA HIS A 4 15.92 -6.15 -33.49
C HIS A 4 15.01 -6.15 -32.26
N ASP A 5 15.60 -6.51 -31.12
CA ASP A 5 15.10 -6.25 -29.78
C ASP A 5 14.39 -4.89 -29.73
N ASN A 6 13.06 -4.95 -29.68
CA ASN A 6 12.27 -3.80 -29.25
C ASN A 6 12.56 -3.67 -27.75
N LEU A 7 13.32 -2.65 -27.35
CA LEU A 7 13.40 -2.25 -25.93
C LEU A 7 11.97 -2.29 -25.38
N ALA A 8 11.70 -3.19 -24.42
CA ALA A 8 10.36 -3.46 -23.93
C ALA A 8 9.64 -2.14 -23.63
N ASP A 9 8.52 -1.90 -24.32
CA ASP A 9 7.67 -0.71 -24.16
C ASP A 9 7.42 -0.45 -22.66
N PRO A 10 7.95 0.66 -22.10
CA PRO A 10 7.80 0.98 -20.69
C PRO A 10 6.33 1.05 -20.25
N ASP A 11 5.43 1.54 -21.10
CA ASP A 11 4.02 1.63 -20.75
C ASP A 11 3.39 0.25 -20.66
N ASN A 12 3.63 -0.60 -21.66
CA ASN A 12 3.16 -1.98 -21.61
C ASN A 12 3.80 -2.76 -20.45
N ALA A 13 5.04 -2.48 -20.04
CA ALA A 13 5.64 -3.16 -18.88
C ALA A 13 4.86 -2.89 -17.58
N TYR A 14 4.36 -1.66 -17.40
CA TYR A 14 3.60 -1.22 -16.23
C TYR A 14 2.07 -1.39 -16.36
N ALA A 15 1.55 -1.82 -17.50
CA ALA A 15 0.12 -2.06 -17.70
C ALA A 15 -0.37 -3.35 -16.99
N ASN A 16 -0.86 -3.27 -15.75
CA ASN A 16 -1.41 -4.45 -15.06
C ASN A 16 -2.73 -4.96 -15.68
N ALA A 17 -3.71 -4.06 -15.82
CA ALA A 17 -5.06 -4.42 -16.27
C ALA A 17 -5.10 -5.10 -17.64
N ALA A 18 -4.19 -4.72 -18.56
CA ALA A 18 -4.15 -5.27 -19.91
C ALA A 18 -3.75 -6.76 -19.95
N HIS A 19 -3.18 -7.30 -18.87
CA HIS A 19 -2.65 -8.66 -18.80
C HIS A 19 -3.37 -9.52 -17.74
N ILE A 20 -4.46 -9.00 -17.15
CA ILE A 20 -5.28 -9.73 -16.18
C ILE A 20 -6.63 -10.08 -16.83
N PRO A 21 -6.98 -11.37 -16.98
CA PRO A 21 -8.30 -11.77 -17.45
C PRO A 21 -9.41 -11.17 -16.58
N GLY A 22 -10.41 -10.53 -17.20
CA GLY A 22 -11.51 -9.90 -16.47
C GLY A 22 -11.10 -8.69 -15.62
N ALA A 23 -9.96 -8.05 -15.91
CA ALA A 23 -9.45 -6.87 -15.17
C ALA A 23 -10.51 -5.78 -14.93
N ALA A 24 -11.40 -5.54 -15.90
CA ALA A 24 -12.45 -4.53 -15.82
C ALA A 24 -13.50 -4.82 -14.74
N ASP A 25 -13.65 -6.08 -14.33
CA ASP A 25 -14.66 -6.51 -13.35
C ASP A 25 -14.19 -6.29 -11.91
N TYR A 26 -12.88 -6.10 -11.69
CA TYR A 26 -12.31 -5.93 -10.35
C TYR A 26 -12.76 -4.63 -9.66
N PRO A 27 -12.66 -3.42 -10.26
CA PRO A 27 -13.09 -2.21 -9.57
C PRO A 27 -14.56 -2.21 -9.12
N PRO A 28 -15.54 -2.63 -9.95
CA PRO A 28 -16.93 -2.77 -9.50
C PRO A 28 -17.09 -3.78 -8.35
N ARG A 29 -16.39 -4.92 -8.42
CA ARG A 29 -16.42 -5.94 -7.36
C ARG A 29 -15.85 -5.41 -6.04
N TRP A 30 -14.72 -4.71 -6.07
CA TRP A 30 -14.11 -4.10 -4.89
C TRP A 30 -15.03 -3.05 -4.26
N ALA A 31 -15.60 -2.15 -5.08
CA ALA A 31 -16.54 -1.14 -4.62
C ALA A 31 -17.78 -1.77 -3.96
N ALA A 32 -18.36 -2.79 -4.59
CA ALA A 32 -19.51 -3.50 -4.04
C ALA A 32 -19.18 -4.22 -2.73
N ALA A 33 -18.06 -4.94 -2.67
CA ALA A 33 -17.61 -5.64 -1.47
C ALA A 33 -17.33 -4.65 -0.32
N ALA A 34 -16.66 -3.54 -0.60
CA ALA A 34 -16.37 -2.52 0.40
C ALA A 34 -17.65 -1.81 0.89
N ALA A 35 -18.61 -1.53 0.01
CA ALA A 35 -19.91 -0.97 0.41
C ALA A 35 -20.70 -1.95 1.29
N ALA A 36 -20.77 -3.22 0.90
CA ALA A 36 -21.42 -4.26 1.70
C ALA A 36 -20.77 -4.42 3.08
N PHE A 37 -19.44 -4.38 3.13
CA PHE A 37 -18.70 -4.41 4.39
C PHE A 37 -19.01 -3.19 5.28
N ARG A 38 -18.98 -1.97 4.73
CA ARG A 38 -19.30 -0.75 5.50
C ARG A 38 -20.71 -0.73 6.07
N ALA A 39 -21.66 -1.40 5.42
CA ALA A 39 -23.05 -1.47 5.89
C ALA A 39 -23.20 -2.25 7.22
N THR A 40 -22.22 -3.08 7.58
CA THR A 40 -22.27 -3.92 8.79
C THR A 40 -21.11 -3.69 9.75
N ALA A 41 -20.02 -3.05 9.32
CA ALA A 41 -18.85 -2.80 10.14
C ALA A 41 -19.10 -1.73 11.22
N CYS A 42 -18.54 -1.95 12.41
CA CYS A 42 -18.46 -0.92 13.44
C CYS A 42 -17.31 0.04 13.11
N GLY A 43 -17.57 1.35 13.08
CA GLY A 43 -16.55 2.34 12.78
C GLY A 43 -17.11 3.70 12.37
N GLU A 44 -16.18 4.60 12.08
CA GLU A 44 -16.48 5.93 11.55
C GLU A 44 -15.85 6.07 10.17
N THR A 45 -16.62 6.61 9.23
CA THR A 45 -16.16 6.83 7.86
C THR A 45 -15.95 8.31 7.61
N ASP A 46 -15.04 8.62 6.70
CA ASP A 46 -14.78 10.00 6.24
C ASP A 46 -14.26 10.96 7.30
N LEU A 47 -13.43 10.45 8.22
CA LEU A 47 -12.75 11.26 9.21
C LEU A 47 -11.65 12.12 8.55
N PRO A 48 -11.54 13.43 8.87
CA PRO A 48 -10.51 14.30 8.33
C PRO A 48 -9.14 14.08 8.98
N TYR A 49 -8.09 14.14 8.15
CA TYR A 49 -6.72 14.33 8.64
C TYR A 49 -6.04 15.60 8.07
N GLY A 50 -6.73 16.31 7.17
CA GLY A 50 -6.29 17.57 6.58
C GLY A 50 -7.45 18.28 5.88
N ASP A 51 -7.18 19.46 5.33
CA ASP A 51 -8.21 20.35 4.80
C ASP A 51 -8.74 19.92 3.44
N HIS A 52 -7.94 19.19 2.65
CA HIS A 52 -8.36 18.75 1.32
C HIS A 52 -9.48 17.70 1.41
N PRO A 53 -10.50 17.71 0.52
CA PRO A 53 -11.60 16.73 0.55
C PRO A 53 -11.14 15.26 0.47
N ARG A 54 -9.98 14.99 -0.14
CA ARG A 54 -9.39 13.65 -0.20
C ARG A 54 -8.53 13.27 1.00
N GLN A 55 -8.21 14.23 1.87
CA GLN A 55 -7.47 13.98 3.11
C GLN A 55 -8.41 13.46 4.20
N ARG A 56 -8.97 12.28 3.91
CA ARG A 56 -9.99 11.59 4.71
C ARG A 56 -9.60 10.13 4.89
N PHE A 57 -10.04 9.50 5.98
CA PHE A 57 -9.86 8.07 6.21
C PHE A 57 -11.12 7.47 6.80
N ASP A 58 -11.28 6.16 6.60
CA ASP A 58 -12.26 5.36 7.34
C ASP A 58 -11.53 4.65 8.47
N LEU A 59 -12.17 4.50 9.63
CA LEU A 59 -11.66 3.78 10.80
C LEU A 59 -12.69 2.75 11.25
N PHE A 60 -12.35 1.47 11.12
CA PHE A 60 -13.16 0.36 11.60
C PHE A 60 -12.59 -0.19 12.91
N LEU A 61 -13.48 -0.57 13.82
CA LEU A 61 -13.14 -1.05 15.15
C LEU A 61 -13.52 -2.53 15.32
N PRO A 62 -12.64 -3.34 15.94
CA PRO A 62 -12.95 -4.72 16.27
C PRO A 62 -13.92 -4.78 17.45
N ASP A 63 -14.41 -5.97 17.76
CA ASP A 63 -15.09 -6.21 19.02
C ASP A 63 -14.12 -6.04 20.19
N GLY A 64 -14.50 -5.22 21.17
CA GLY A 64 -13.69 -4.93 22.36
C GLY A 64 -12.57 -3.91 22.10
N ARG A 65 -11.54 -3.94 22.97
CA ARG A 65 -10.45 -2.97 22.92
C ARG A 65 -9.46 -3.35 21.80
N PRO A 66 -9.12 -2.43 20.87
CA PRO A 66 -8.11 -2.70 19.84
C PRO A 66 -6.75 -3.07 20.43
N ARG A 67 -6.14 -4.13 19.88
CA ARG A 67 -4.76 -4.55 20.17
C ARG A 67 -3.71 -3.61 19.59
N GLY A 68 -4.09 -2.91 18.52
CA GLY A 68 -3.26 -1.97 17.77
C GLY A 68 -4.02 -1.42 16.57
N LEU A 69 -3.32 -0.65 15.74
CA LEU A 69 -3.82 -0.04 14.52
C LEU A 69 -3.19 -0.70 13.29
N ALA A 70 -4.00 -1.29 12.42
CA ALA A 70 -3.60 -1.68 11.08
C ALA A 70 -3.99 -0.56 10.11
N VAL A 71 -3.09 -0.13 9.23
CA VAL A 71 -3.38 0.87 8.21
C VAL A 71 -3.20 0.24 6.84
N PHE A 72 -4.23 0.30 6.00
CA PHE A 72 -4.16 -0.13 4.61
C PHE A 72 -4.16 1.07 3.67
N VAL A 73 -3.06 1.29 2.94
CA VAL A 73 -2.95 2.36 1.94
C VAL A 73 -3.20 1.78 0.54
N HIS A 74 -4.18 2.34 -0.16
CA HIS A 74 -4.61 1.79 -1.45
C HIS A 74 -3.66 2.13 -2.62
N GLY A 75 -3.77 1.34 -3.69
CA GLY A 75 -3.08 1.55 -4.96
C GLY A 75 -3.85 2.41 -5.96
N GLY A 76 -3.48 2.33 -7.23
CA GLY A 76 -4.08 3.14 -8.31
C GLY A 76 -3.11 4.09 -9.00
N TYR A 77 -1.80 3.76 -8.99
CA TYR A 77 -0.75 4.57 -9.59
C TYR A 77 -0.74 6.04 -9.15
N TRP A 78 -1.18 6.35 -7.93
CA TRP A 78 -1.35 7.75 -7.48
C TRP A 78 -2.29 8.61 -8.36
N LEU A 79 -3.02 7.99 -9.30
CA LEU A 79 -3.89 8.66 -10.27
C LEU A 79 -5.38 8.38 -10.03
N ARG A 80 -5.70 7.29 -9.31
CA ARG A 80 -7.05 6.74 -9.26
C ARG A 80 -7.40 6.17 -7.89
N PHE A 81 -8.70 5.90 -7.75
CA PHE A 81 -9.37 5.32 -6.58
C PHE A 81 -9.38 6.21 -5.34
N ASP A 82 -10.05 5.73 -4.31
CA ASP A 82 -10.14 6.30 -2.97
C ASP A 82 -10.42 5.16 -1.97
N LYS A 83 -10.45 5.46 -0.67
CA LYS A 83 -10.70 4.51 0.42
C LYS A 83 -11.96 3.64 0.26
N SER A 84 -12.97 4.10 -0.49
CA SER A 84 -14.28 3.45 -0.59
C SER A 84 -14.26 2.11 -1.34
N PHE A 85 -13.17 1.77 -2.04
CA PHE A 85 -13.02 0.50 -2.75
C PHE A 85 -12.46 -0.62 -1.87
N TRP A 86 -11.95 -0.31 -0.68
CA TRP A 86 -11.02 -1.23 0.02
C TRP A 86 -11.47 -1.64 1.41
N SER A 87 -12.58 -1.11 1.92
CA SER A 87 -13.03 -1.34 3.30
C SER A 87 -13.16 -2.82 3.66
N HIS A 88 -13.55 -3.69 2.72
CA HIS A 88 -13.68 -5.13 2.95
C HIS A 88 -12.37 -5.82 3.35
N LEU A 89 -11.21 -5.23 3.02
CA LEU A 89 -9.89 -5.74 3.42
C LEU A 89 -9.62 -5.56 4.92
N ALA A 90 -10.47 -4.83 5.64
CA ALA A 90 -10.38 -4.72 7.09
C ALA A 90 -10.86 -5.99 7.82
N ALA A 91 -11.61 -6.88 7.16
CA ALA A 91 -12.28 -8.01 7.80
C ALA A 91 -11.31 -8.95 8.56
N GLY A 92 -10.20 -9.35 7.92
CA GLY A 92 -9.21 -10.23 8.55
C GLY A 92 -8.54 -9.59 9.77
N PRO A 93 -7.98 -8.37 9.66
CA PRO A 93 -7.40 -7.67 10.81
C PRO A 93 -8.38 -7.40 11.96
N LEU A 94 -9.63 -7.02 11.66
CA LEU A 94 -10.66 -6.79 12.68
C LEU A 94 -10.98 -8.07 13.45
N ALA A 95 -11.13 -9.19 12.74
CA ALA A 95 -11.33 -10.50 13.36
C ALA A 95 -10.14 -10.93 14.25
N ARG A 96 -8.97 -10.30 14.09
CA ARG A 96 -7.79 -10.49 14.95
C ARG A 96 -7.65 -9.42 16.04
N GLY A 97 -8.66 -8.58 16.24
CA GLY A 97 -8.72 -7.58 17.30
C GLY A 97 -7.92 -6.31 17.00
N TRP A 98 -7.59 -6.02 15.74
CA TRP A 98 -6.94 -4.76 15.35
C TRP A 98 -7.96 -3.78 14.81
N ALA A 99 -7.87 -2.51 15.22
CA ALA A 99 -8.59 -1.45 14.50
C ALA A 99 -7.93 -1.24 13.14
N VAL A 100 -8.72 -0.88 12.13
CA VAL A 100 -8.23 -0.75 10.76
C VAL A 100 -8.57 0.63 10.21
N ALA A 101 -7.54 1.36 9.77
CA ALA A 101 -7.73 2.63 9.09
C ALA A 101 -7.38 2.55 7.60
N LEU A 102 -8.18 3.19 6.76
CA LEU A 102 -7.98 3.24 5.32
C LEU A 102 -8.01 4.70 4.85
N PRO A 103 -6.86 5.36 4.70
CA PRO A 103 -6.80 6.72 4.19
C PRO A 103 -6.98 6.77 2.68
N SER A 104 -7.70 7.80 2.23
CA SER A 104 -7.53 8.40 0.91
C SER A 104 -6.38 9.41 0.95
N TYR A 105 -5.89 9.80 -0.22
CA TYR A 105 -4.86 10.83 -0.40
C TYR A 105 -5.13 11.61 -1.70
N ARG A 106 -4.54 12.82 -1.84
CA ARG A 106 -4.61 13.61 -3.08
C ARG A 106 -3.95 12.86 -4.24
N LEU A 107 -4.34 13.16 -5.48
CA LEU A 107 -3.89 12.40 -6.65
C LEU A 107 -3.10 13.29 -7.62
N ALA A 108 -2.21 12.69 -8.40
CA ALA A 108 -1.65 13.35 -9.56
C ALA A 108 -2.75 13.53 -10.66
N PRO A 109 -2.68 14.58 -11.49
CA PRO A 109 -1.66 15.64 -11.53
C PRO A 109 -1.92 16.83 -10.61
N GLU A 110 -2.97 16.79 -9.77
CA GLU A 110 -3.31 17.89 -8.84
C GLU A 110 -2.13 18.16 -7.90
N VAL A 111 -1.49 17.09 -7.42
CA VAL A 111 -0.30 17.14 -6.57
C VAL A 111 0.82 16.24 -7.09
N ARG A 112 2.05 16.49 -6.64
CA ARG A 112 3.23 15.66 -6.94
C ARG A 112 3.25 14.43 -6.03
N ILE A 113 3.90 13.33 -6.44
CA ILE A 113 4.01 12.10 -5.61
C ILE A 113 4.60 12.40 -4.22
N ALA A 114 5.56 13.32 -4.10
CA ALA A 114 6.12 13.74 -2.81
C ALA A 114 5.06 14.35 -1.87
N GLU A 115 4.08 15.09 -2.40
CA GLU A 115 2.97 15.63 -1.61
C GLU A 115 1.97 14.53 -1.20
N ILE A 116 1.85 13.47 -2.00
CA ILE A 116 1.05 12.29 -1.67
C ILE A 116 1.73 11.48 -0.55
N THR A 117 3.07 11.35 -0.61
CA THR A 117 3.87 10.81 0.51
C THR A 117 3.63 11.63 1.78
N ALA A 118 3.63 12.97 1.68
CA ALA A 118 3.34 13.87 2.80
C ALA A 118 1.89 13.71 3.34
N ASP A 119 0.91 13.45 2.48
CA ASP A 119 -0.48 13.17 2.91
C ASP A 119 -0.53 11.95 3.83
N ILE A 120 0.16 10.85 3.48
CA ILE A 120 0.20 9.65 4.32
C ILE A 120 0.97 9.91 5.63
N ALA A 121 2.07 10.65 5.57
CA ALA A 121 2.81 11.05 6.76
C ALA A 121 1.96 11.91 7.72
N ALA A 122 1.09 12.78 7.18
CA ALA A 122 0.16 13.60 7.95
C ALA A 122 -1.02 12.80 8.51
N ALA A 123 -1.51 11.78 7.79
CA ALA A 123 -2.61 10.93 8.23
C ALA A 123 -2.23 10.07 9.45
N LEU A 124 -1.02 9.51 9.48
CA LEU A 124 -0.60 8.56 10.50
C LEU A 124 -0.70 9.08 11.94
N PRO A 125 -0.22 10.29 12.29
CA PRO A 125 -0.40 10.86 13.62
C PRO A 125 -1.86 11.04 14.03
N VAL A 126 -2.75 11.37 13.09
CA VAL A 126 -4.19 11.52 13.36
C VAL A 126 -4.79 10.17 13.73
N MET A 127 -4.56 9.15 12.91
CA MET A 127 -5.05 7.79 13.15
C MET A 127 -4.46 7.19 14.44
N ALA A 128 -3.16 7.42 14.68
CA ALA A 128 -2.45 6.93 15.85
C ALA A 128 -2.94 7.55 17.17
N ARG A 129 -3.53 8.76 17.16
CA ARG A 129 -4.16 9.33 18.36
C ARG A 129 -5.48 8.67 18.72
N LEU A 130 -6.23 8.19 17.72
CA LEU A 130 -7.52 7.53 17.94
C LEU A 130 -7.36 6.10 18.44
N VAL A 131 -6.33 5.40 18.00
CA VAL A 131 -6.07 4.01 18.37
C VAL A 131 -4.68 3.89 19.01
N PRO A 132 -4.57 3.60 20.31
CA PRO A 132 -3.29 3.37 20.97
C PRO A 132 -2.68 2.01 20.58
N GLY A 133 -1.39 1.81 20.91
CA GLY A 133 -0.69 0.54 20.69
C GLY A 133 0.14 0.47 19.41
N PRO A 134 0.63 -0.73 19.03
CA PRO A 134 1.45 -0.91 17.84
C PRO A 134 0.69 -0.53 16.56
N ILE A 135 1.44 -0.11 15.54
CA ILE A 135 0.94 0.27 14.22
C ILE A 135 1.52 -0.70 13.19
N ALA A 136 0.66 -1.40 12.46
CA ALA A 136 1.03 -2.22 11.31
C ALA A 136 0.63 -1.49 10.02
N LEU A 137 1.54 -1.38 9.06
CA LEU A 137 1.24 -0.77 7.75
C LEU A 137 1.21 -1.84 6.68
N ALA A 138 0.19 -1.81 5.84
CA ALA A 138 0.13 -2.56 4.60
C ALA A 138 -0.29 -1.60 3.48
N GLY A 139 0.23 -1.81 2.29
CA GLY A 139 -0.17 -0.98 1.16
C GLY A 139 0.00 -1.71 -0.15
N HIS A 140 -0.90 -1.45 -1.09
CA HIS A 140 -0.92 -2.15 -2.37
C HIS A 140 -0.45 -1.26 -3.51
N SER A 141 0.46 -1.75 -4.36
CA SER A 141 0.92 -1.04 -5.57
C SER A 141 1.54 0.32 -5.21
N ALA A 142 0.98 1.42 -5.70
CA ALA A 142 1.32 2.78 -5.25
C ALA A 142 1.18 2.96 -3.72
N GLY A 143 0.24 2.30 -3.06
CA GLY A 143 0.16 2.25 -1.61
C GLY A 143 1.29 1.46 -0.96
N GLY A 144 1.82 0.44 -1.65
CA GLY A 144 3.01 -0.31 -1.23
C GLY A 144 4.24 0.58 -1.22
N HIS A 145 4.38 1.44 -2.23
CA HIS A 145 5.35 2.54 -2.22
C HIS A 145 5.16 3.46 -1.00
N LEU A 146 3.94 3.95 -0.79
CA LEU A 146 3.67 4.93 0.27
C LEU A 146 3.97 4.37 1.67
N VAL A 147 3.59 3.13 1.97
CA VAL A 147 3.93 2.52 3.28
C VAL A 147 5.41 2.23 3.43
N ALA A 148 6.12 1.92 2.34
CA ALA A 148 7.58 1.80 2.37
C ALA A 148 8.23 3.17 2.65
N ARG A 149 7.77 4.25 1.99
CA ARG A 149 8.25 5.62 2.29
C ARG A 149 8.11 5.99 3.76
N MET A 150 7.07 5.50 4.46
CA MET A 150 6.89 5.76 5.89
C MET A 150 8.00 5.20 6.78
N LEU A 151 8.85 4.30 6.28
CA LEU A 151 10.06 3.82 6.99
C LEU A 151 11.32 4.60 6.66
N CYS A 152 11.31 5.48 5.66
CA CYS A 152 12.45 6.31 5.32
C CYS A 152 12.52 7.51 6.28
N ALA A 153 13.72 7.89 6.70
CA ALA A 153 13.93 8.97 7.67
C ALA A 153 13.43 10.34 7.17
N ASP A 154 13.47 10.56 5.85
CA ASP A 154 13.09 11.80 5.19
C ASP A 154 11.58 11.97 4.99
N ALA A 155 10.77 10.94 5.27
CA ALA A 155 9.31 11.01 5.10
C ALA A 155 8.59 11.89 6.15
N GLY A 156 9.32 12.45 7.13
CA GLY A 156 8.77 13.42 8.08
C GLY A 156 7.80 12.83 9.12
N LEU A 157 7.80 11.51 9.32
CA LEU A 157 6.96 10.88 10.33
C LEU A 157 7.45 11.23 11.75
N PRO A 158 6.59 11.74 12.66
CA PRO A 158 7.00 12.07 14.02
C PRO A 158 7.54 10.86 14.78
N ASP A 159 8.60 11.05 15.58
CA ASP A 159 9.28 9.97 16.32
C ASP A 159 8.31 9.15 17.19
N ALA A 160 7.34 9.81 17.83
CA ALA A 160 6.32 9.15 18.65
C ALA A 160 5.44 8.18 17.86
N VAL A 161 5.21 8.43 16.57
CA VAL A 161 4.48 7.54 15.66
C VAL A 161 5.42 6.49 15.08
N ALA A 162 6.61 6.90 14.66
CA ALA A 162 7.64 6.00 14.14
C ALA A 162 8.01 4.89 15.14
N ALA A 163 8.13 5.22 16.43
CA ALA A 163 8.41 4.28 17.51
C ALA A 163 7.30 3.24 17.73
N ARG A 164 6.09 3.46 17.20
CA ARG A 164 4.96 2.54 17.28
C ARG A 164 4.85 1.62 16.08
N LEU A 165 5.59 1.87 14.99
CA LEU A 165 5.58 1.01 13.82
C LEU A 165 6.12 -0.37 14.19
N ALA A 166 5.25 -1.38 14.07
CA ALA A 166 5.54 -2.74 14.48
C ALA A 166 5.86 -3.67 13.29
N ARG A 167 5.24 -3.44 12.13
CA ARG A 167 5.47 -4.18 10.87
C ARG A 167 5.07 -3.33 9.67
N VAL A 168 5.75 -3.52 8.56
CA VAL A 168 5.37 -2.92 7.26
C VAL A 168 5.36 -4.00 6.18
N VAL A 169 4.27 -4.06 5.43
CA VAL A 169 4.07 -5.02 4.32
C VAL A 169 3.75 -4.25 3.03
N PRO A 170 4.78 -3.89 2.24
CA PRO A 170 4.58 -3.38 0.89
C PRO A 170 4.10 -4.53 -0.02
N ILE A 171 2.86 -4.47 -0.49
CA ILE A 171 2.24 -5.47 -1.36
C ILE A 171 2.32 -4.98 -2.81
N SER A 172 3.02 -5.72 -3.65
CA SER A 172 3.29 -5.44 -5.06
C SER A 172 3.81 -4.00 -5.28
N PRO A 173 4.81 -3.54 -4.49
CA PRO A 173 5.16 -2.13 -4.43
C PRO A 173 5.77 -1.64 -5.74
N VAL A 174 5.67 -0.34 -5.99
CA VAL A 174 6.54 0.37 -6.94
C VAL A 174 7.69 1.00 -6.15
N ALA A 175 8.76 0.24 -5.94
CA ALA A 175 9.85 0.60 -5.02
C ALA A 175 10.92 1.53 -5.64
N ASP A 176 11.03 1.54 -6.96
CA ASP A 176 11.85 2.44 -7.75
C ASP A 176 11.00 3.17 -8.79
N LEU A 177 10.87 4.49 -8.64
CA LEU A 177 10.09 5.34 -9.52
C LEU A 177 10.89 5.81 -10.75
N ARG A 178 12.21 5.63 -10.78
CA ARG A 178 13.07 6.08 -11.91
C ARG A 178 12.62 5.54 -13.27
N PRO A 179 12.18 4.27 -13.41
CA PRO A 179 11.67 3.78 -14.69
C PRO A 179 10.40 4.49 -15.17
N LEU A 180 9.57 5.01 -14.25
CA LEU A 180 8.30 5.68 -14.58
C LEU A 180 8.49 6.98 -15.36
N ILE A 181 9.68 7.61 -15.28
CA ILE A 181 10.02 8.80 -16.08
C ILE A 181 9.83 8.54 -17.58
N ARG A 182 9.99 7.29 -18.01
CA ARG A 182 9.88 6.85 -19.42
C ARG A 182 8.49 6.34 -19.80
N THR A 183 7.49 6.50 -18.94
CA THR A 183 6.10 6.07 -19.19
C THR A 183 5.22 7.29 -19.49
N GLN A 184 4.14 7.11 -20.24
CA GLN A 184 3.09 8.12 -20.46
C GLN A 184 2.46 8.61 -19.16
N MET A 185 2.43 7.78 -18.11
CA MET A 185 1.95 8.22 -16.79
C MET A 185 2.73 9.43 -16.26
N ASN A 186 3.99 9.62 -16.72
CA ASN A 186 4.80 10.76 -16.33
C ASN A 186 4.27 12.12 -16.81
N ASP A 187 3.36 12.16 -17.79
CA ASP A 187 2.64 13.39 -18.15
C ASP A 187 1.83 13.94 -16.96
N SER A 188 1.36 13.03 -16.11
CA SER A 188 0.67 13.36 -14.85
C SER A 188 1.65 13.42 -13.67
N PHE A 189 2.57 12.45 -13.56
CA PHE A 189 3.50 12.42 -12.43
C PHE A 189 4.56 13.49 -12.46
N ARG A 190 4.87 14.06 -13.63
CA ARG A 190 5.89 15.08 -13.88
C ARG A 190 7.24 14.82 -13.17
N LEU A 191 7.65 13.56 -13.00
CA LEU A 191 8.90 13.20 -12.34
C LEU A 191 10.10 13.55 -13.23
N ASP A 192 11.11 14.15 -12.62
CA ASP A 192 12.47 14.19 -13.14
C ASP A 192 13.34 13.15 -12.40
N GLY A 193 14.62 13.05 -12.80
CA GLY A 193 15.53 12.06 -12.20
C GLY A 193 15.75 12.26 -10.69
N ALA A 194 15.77 13.51 -10.24
CA ALA A 194 15.96 13.84 -8.83
C ALA A 194 14.71 13.50 -8.00
N GLY A 195 13.53 13.91 -8.45
CA GLY A 195 12.25 13.63 -7.80
C GLY A 195 11.91 12.14 -7.78
N ALA A 196 12.16 11.42 -8.88
CA ALA A 196 11.97 9.97 -8.90
C ALA A 196 12.90 9.27 -7.90
N ARG A 197 14.18 9.64 -7.85
CA ARG A 197 15.13 9.06 -6.87
C ARG A 197 14.72 9.41 -5.43
N ALA A 198 14.30 10.65 -5.18
CA ALA A 198 13.88 11.10 -3.85
C ALA A 198 12.66 10.32 -3.35
N GLU A 199 11.73 9.97 -4.23
CA GLU A 199 10.54 9.19 -3.88
C GLU A 199 10.70 7.67 -4.11
N SER A 200 11.87 7.15 -4.46
CA SER A 200 12.12 5.69 -4.57
C SER A 200 12.56 5.11 -3.22
N PRO A 201 11.76 4.28 -2.52
CA PRO A 201 12.19 3.57 -1.31
C PRO A 201 13.55 2.86 -1.42
N VAL A 202 13.89 2.32 -2.60
CA VAL A 202 15.20 1.65 -2.84
C VAL A 202 16.41 2.58 -2.72
N ALA A 203 16.19 3.90 -2.78
CA ALA A 203 17.26 4.90 -2.66
C ALA A 203 17.51 5.34 -1.21
N HIS A 204 16.80 4.76 -0.25
CA HIS A 204 16.83 5.13 1.17
C HIS A 204 17.05 3.91 2.07
N ALA A 205 17.66 4.15 3.23
CA ALA A 205 17.72 3.15 4.29
C ALA A 205 16.41 3.18 5.12
N PRO A 206 15.83 2.02 5.44
CA PRO A 206 14.66 1.95 6.32
C PRO A 206 15.07 2.14 7.79
N ARG A 207 14.11 2.47 8.66
CA ARG A 207 14.29 2.38 10.11
C ARG A 207 14.58 0.93 10.52
N ALA A 208 15.78 0.69 11.06
CA ALA A 208 16.38 -0.64 11.25
C ALA A 208 15.61 -1.62 12.15
N SER A 209 14.68 -1.14 12.99
CA SER A 209 13.98 -1.97 13.98
C SER A 209 12.60 -2.47 13.54
N VAL A 210 12.10 -2.09 12.37
CA VAL A 210 10.75 -2.45 11.92
C VAL A 210 10.83 -3.60 10.92
N PRO A 211 10.29 -4.80 11.24
CA PRO A 211 10.20 -5.90 10.29
C PRO A 211 9.47 -5.51 9.01
N VAL A 212 10.08 -5.82 7.87
CA VAL A 212 9.50 -5.61 6.53
C VAL A 212 9.33 -6.94 5.83
N THR A 213 8.11 -7.19 5.33
CA THR A 213 7.84 -8.29 4.41
C THR A 213 7.35 -7.70 3.10
N VAL A 214 8.19 -7.70 2.08
CA VAL A 214 7.79 -7.35 0.72
C VAL A 214 6.98 -8.51 0.16
N TRP A 215 5.74 -8.23 -0.23
CA TRP A 215 4.78 -9.24 -0.70
C TRP A 215 4.48 -9.01 -2.16
N VAL A 216 4.46 -10.03 -3.01
CA VAL A 216 4.14 -9.90 -4.44
C VAL A 216 3.47 -11.16 -4.95
N GLY A 217 2.57 -11.06 -5.92
CA GLY A 217 1.98 -12.22 -6.59
C GLY A 217 2.93 -12.84 -7.62
N ALA A 218 2.93 -14.17 -7.74
CA ALA A 218 3.77 -14.88 -8.70
C ALA A 218 3.35 -14.63 -10.16
N GLU A 219 2.05 -14.39 -10.41
CA GLU A 219 1.45 -14.17 -11.72
C GLU A 219 1.39 -12.67 -12.09
N GLU A 220 2.23 -11.86 -11.46
CA GLU A 220 2.37 -10.45 -11.78
C GLU A 220 3.26 -10.22 -13.01
N ARG A 221 3.24 -8.98 -13.52
CA ARG A 221 4.16 -8.58 -14.58
C ARG A 221 5.60 -8.68 -14.07
N PRO A 222 6.58 -9.03 -14.93
CA PRO A 222 7.98 -9.10 -14.53
C PRO A 222 8.49 -7.85 -13.79
N VAL A 223 8.04 -6.66 -14.21
CA VAL A 223 8.45 -5.41 -13.57
C VAL A 223 8.02 -5.33 -12.10
N PHE A 224 6.88 -5.89 -11.70
CA PHE A 224 6.44 -5.84 -10.30
C PHE A 224 7.17 -6.87 -9.43
N LEU A 225 7.52 -8.02 -10.02
CA LEU A 225 8.44 -8.96 -9.37
C LEU A 225 9.81 -8.32 -9.15
N ASP A 226 10.33 -7.59 -10.13
CA ASP A 226 11.60 -6.89 -10.02
C ASP A 226 11.53 -5.75 -8.99
N GLN A 227 10.47 -4.94 -8.99
CA GLN A 227 10.25 -3.90 -7.98
C GLN A 227 10.21 -4.46 -6.55
N ALA A 228 9.56 -5.61 -6.35
CA ALA A 228 9.54 -6.29 -5.07
C ALA A 228 10.93 -6.81 -4.66
N ARG A 229 11.65 -7.45 -5.60
CA ARG A 229 13.03 -7.93 -5.37
C ARG A 229 13.98 -6.79 -5.04
N TRP A 230 13.97 -5.70 -5.81
CA TRP A 230 14.83 -4.54 -5.59
C TRP A 230 14.62 -3.93 -4.20
N LEU A 231 13.37 -3.87 -3.71
CA LEU A 231 13.11 -3.40 -2.35
C LEU A 231 13.68 -4.34 -1.30
N ALA A 232 13.44 -5.65 -1.44
CA ALA A 232 13.94 -6.64 -0.50
C ALA A 232 15.47 -6.70 -0.45
N GLU A 233 16.14 -6.52 -1.60
CA GLU A 233 17.60 -6.47 -1.71
C GLU A 233 18.18 -5.16 -1.15
N ALA A 234 17.53 -4.02 -1.39
CA ALA A 234 18.00 -2.72 -0.92
C ALA A 234 17.88 -2.55 0.59
N TRP A 235 16.96 -3.27 1.25
CA TRP A 235 16.64 -3.09 2.66
C TRP A 235 17.11 -4.28 3.51
N PRO A 236 18.18 -4.10 4.32
CA PRO A 236 18.71 -5.17 5.14
C PRO A 236 17.66 -5.78 6.07
N GLY A 237 17.50 -7.10 6.02
CA GLY A 237 16.55 -7.84 6.85
C GLY A 237 15.10 -7.85 6.35
N ALA A 238 14.80 -7.19 5.22
CA ALA A 238 13.50 -7.33 4.58
C ALA A 238 13.32 -8.75 4.02
N ALA A 239 12.19 -9.39 4.32
CA ALA A 239 11.82 -10.66 3.72
C ALA A 239 11.09 -10.41 2.38
N LEU A 240 11.28 -11.31 1.42
CA LEU A 240 10.48 -11.35 0.18
C LEU A 240 9.55 -12.57 0.23
N HIS A 241 8.26 -12.34 0.02
CA HIS A 241 7.27 -13.39 -0.16
C HIS A 241 6.63 -13.28 -1.55
N ILE A 242 6.75 -14.35 -2.33
CA ILE A 242 6.11 -14.51 -3.63
C ILE A 242 4.89 -15.43 -3.44
N HIS A 243 3.69 -14.88 -3.63
CA HIS A 243 2.42 -15.57 -3.44
C HIS A 243 2.01 -16.28 -4.72
N GLU A 244 2.16 -17.60 -4.73
CA GLU A 244 1.78 -18.46 -5.85
C GLU A 244 0.30 -18.32 -6.25
N GLY A 245 0.05 -18.33 -7.57
CA GLY A 245 -1.31 -18.26 -8.11
C GLY A 245 -2.03 -16.92 -7.90
N ARG A 246 -1.29 -15.85 -7.57
CA ARG A 246 -1.84 -14.49 -7.40
C ARG A 246 -1.25 -13.53 -8.40
N HIS A 247 -2.10 -12.66 -8.91
CA HIS A 247 -1.76 -11.56 -9.79
C HIS A 247 -2.01 -10.20 -9.10
N HIS A 248 -1.72 -9.09 -9.78
CA HIS A 248 -1.68 -7.77 -9.16
C HIS A 248 -3.00 -7.34 -8.49
N PHE A 249 -4.15 -7.86 -8.95
CA PHE A 249 -5.48 -7.43 -8.49
C PHE A 249 -6.06 -8.27 -7.33
N ASP A 250 -5.65 -9.53 -7.19
CA ASP A 250 -6.19 -10.44 -6.17
C ASP A 250 -5.18 -10.79 -5.07
N VAL A 251 -3.91 -10.40 -5.22
CA VAL A 251 -2.86 -10.60 -4.20
C VAL A 251 -3.23 -10.06 -2.82
N ILE A 252 -4.12 -9.06 -2.76
CA ILE A 252 -4.63 -8.44 -1.54
C ILE A 252 -5.80 -9.18 -0.88
N GLU A 253 -6.45 -10.13 -1.57
CA GLU A 253 -7.67 -10.81 -1.09
C GLU A 253 -7.45 -11.52 0.25
N GLY A 254 -6.20 -11.94 0.54
CA GLY A 254 -5.84 -12.55 1.81
C GLY A 254 -6.24 -11.71 3.03
N LEU A 255 -6.24 -10.37 2.92
CA LEU A 255 -6.61 -9.47 4.04
C LEU A 255 -8.07 -9.62 4.48
N THR A 256 -8.94 -10.21 3.65
CA THR A 256 -10.33 -10.49 4.02
C THR A 256 -10.48 -11.63 5.03
N ARG A 257 -9.43 -12.43 5.25
CA ARG A 257 -9.47 -13.63 6.09
C ARG A 257 -8.48 -13.53 7.26
N PRO A 258 -8.89 -13.85 8.50
CA PRO A 258 -8.01 -13.75 9.67
C PRO A 258 -6.86 -14.77 9.65
N ASP A 259 -7.10 -15.95 9.07
CA ASP A 259 -6.17 -17.08 9.02
C ASP A 259 -5.22 -17.05 7.81
N SER A 260 -5.31 -16.03 6.94
CA SER A 260 -4.46 -15.95 5.76
C SER A 260 -3.00 -15.62 6.12
N LEU A 261 -2.08 -16.11 5.29
CA LEU A 261 -0.65 -15.78 5.40
C LEU A 261 -0.40 -14.27 5.27
N LEU A 262 -1.19 -13.56 4.44
CA LEU A 262 -1.05 -12.12 4.28
C LEU A 262 -1.47 -11.37 5.55
N THR A 263 -2.59 -11.73 6.17
CA THR A 263 -3.00 -11.14 7.46
C THR A 263 -1.98 -11.47 8.55
N ALA A 264 -1.41 -12.67 8.55
CA ALA A 264 -0.30 -13.05 9.44
C ALA A 264 0.96 -12.23 9.21
N ALA A 265 1.32 -11.93 7.95
CA ALA A 265 2.46 -11.07 7.65
C ALA A 265 2.25 -9.65 8.18
N VAL A 266 1.05 -9.08 8.03
CA VAL A 266 0.74 -7.72 8.48
C VAL A 266 0.72 -7.59 10.01
N LEU A 267 0.15 -8.56 10.72
CA LEU A 267 -0.13 -8.42 12.16
C LEU A 267 0.77 -9.28 13.06
N GLY A 268 1.59 -10.15 12.47
CA GLY A 268 2.30 -11.23 13.17
C GLY A 268 1.45 -12.51 13.27
N PRO A 269 1.97 -13.58 13.90
CA PRO A 269 1.18 -14.79 14.16
C PRO A 269 -0.04 -14.48 15.04
N GLY A 270 -1.11 -15.27 14.89
CA GLY A 270 -2.25 -15.22 15.82
C GLY A 270 -1.77 -15.50 17.24
N ALA A 271 -2.45 -14.94 18.24
CA ALA A 271 -2.28 -15.49 19.59
C ALA A 271 -2.78 -16.93 19.54
N GLU A 272 -1.92 -17.91 19.82
CA GLU A 272 -2.39 -19.26 20.11
C GLU A 272 -3.34 -19.15 21.30
N GLY A 273 -4.58 -19.59 21.10
CA GLY A 273 -5.62 -19.59 22.12
C GLY A 273 -5.38 -20.64 23.18
#